data_AF-A0AAD9KIJ4-F1
#
_entry.id   AF-A0AAD9KIJ4-F1
#
_cell.length_a   1.000
_cell.length_b   1.000
_cell.length_c   1.000
_cell.angle_alpha   90.00
_cell.angle_beta   90.00
_cell.angle_gamma   90.00
#
_symmetry.space_group_name_H-M   'P 1'
#
loop_
_entity.id
_entity.type
_entity.pdbx_description
1 polymer ?
#
loop_
_entity_poly.entity_id
_entity_poly.type
_entity_poly.pdbx_seq_one_letter_code
_entity_poly.pdbx_strand_id
1 'polypeptide(L)'
;MSQDSVLASLQAPLTDDRDNDMLALIMRSLLVGAEELLNRQLEPYLRGQLAIPSSEVITQGESAPTHNIFAEQTLGRVDHQCRHAPNAIFDFIDGKVKFTKNGIATWLDDQAEEEQKKVFDFVVGRGRDMRALHKKREGVIMEALSVRQI
;
A
#
# COMPACT_ATOMS: atom_id res chain seq x y z
N MET A 1 19.51 2.76 20.45
CA MET A 1 20.20 1.55 19.94
C MET A 1 20.55 1.80 18.48
N SER A 2 21.81 1.66 18.09
CA SER A 2 22.25 1.85 16.69
C SER A 2 21.67 0.73 15.82
N GLN A 3 21.30 1.03 14.57
CA GLN A 3 20.85 0.02 13.59
C GLN A 3 21.89 -1.11 13.45
N ASP A 4 23.18 -0.79 13.58
CA ASP A 4 24.28 -1.74 13.52
C ASP A 4 24.25 -2.76 14.66
N SER A 5 23.76 -2.38 15.84
CA SER A 5 23.68 -3.29 17.00
C SER A 5 22.53 -4.29 16.85
N VAL A 6 21.45 -3.90 16.18
CA VAL A 6 20.32 -4.78 15.88
C VAL A 6 20.71 -5.75 14.77
N LEU A 7 21.38 -5.27 13.73
CA LEU A 7 21.84 -6.10 12.62
C LEU A 7 22.88 -7.13 13.07
N ALA A 8 23.84 -6.73 13.92
CA ALA A 8 24.81 -7.64 14.53
C ALA A 8 24.14 -8.68 15.45
N SER A 9 23.10 -8.30 16.19
CA SER A 9 22.30 -9.22 17.01
C SER A 9 21.51 -10.24 16.17
N LEU A 10 21.05 -9.85 14.98
CA LEU A 10 20.32 -10.75 14.07
C LEU A 10 21.26 -11.69 13.29
N GLN A 11 22.53 -11.32 13.15
CA GLN A 11 23.55 -12.12 12.46
C GLN A 11 24.36 -13.02 13.41
N ALA A 12 24.20 -12.87 14.72
CA ALA A 12 24.86 -13.72 15.70
C ALA A 12 24.31 -15.16 15.62
N PRO A 13 25.18 -16.18 15.69
CA PRO A 13 24.74 -17.57 15.67
C PRO A 13 23.88 -17.88 16.90
N LEU A 14 22.72 -18.49 16.67
CA LEU A 14 21.82 -18.98 17.72
C LEU A 14 22.56 -20.07 18.50
N THR A 15 22.88 -19.77 19.76
CA THR A 15 23.76 -20.60 20.60
C THR A 15 23.00 -21.39 21.66
N ASP A 16 21.70 -21.12 21.85
CA ASP A 16 20.82 -21.80 22.81
C ASP A 16 19.71 -22.57 22.07
N ASP A 17 19.44 -23.80 22.50
CA ASP A 17 18.40 -24.67 21.94
C ASP A 17 17.01 -24.02 22.00
N ARG A 18 16.77 -23.15 23.00
CA ARG A 18 15.52 -22.39 23.14
C ARG A 18 15.31 -21.35 22.04
N ASP A 19 16.39 -20.75 21.56
CA ASP A 19 16.32 -19.76 20.48
C ASP A 19 16.07 -20.45 19.13
N ASN A 20 16.59 -21.67 18.95
CA ASN A 20 16.28 -22.52 17.81
C ASN A 20 14.81 -22.97 17.82
N ASP A 21 14.26 -23.35 18.98
CA ASP A 21 12.84 -23.70 19.12
C ASP A 21 11.92 -22.50 18.85
N MET A 22 12.28 -21.31 19.34
CA MET A 22 11.54 -20.07 19.09
C MET A 22 11.57 -19.68 17.60
N LEU A 23 12.74 -19.75 16.96
CA LEU A 23 12.86 -19.51 15.52
C LEU A 23 12.04 -20.53 14.73
N ALA A 24 12.10 -21.81 15.09
CA ALA A 24 11.32 -22.86 14.44
C ALA A 24 9.80 -22.61 14.59
N LEU A 25 9.35 -22.12 15.74
CA LEU A 25 7.96 -21.76 15.97
C LEU A 25 7.53 -20.58 15.09
N ILE A 26 8.33 -19.51 15.06
CA ILE A 26 8.08 -18.33 14.23
C ILE A 26 8.04 -18.71 12.74
N MET A 27 9.01 -19.49 12.27
CA MET A 27 9.08 -19.95 10.88
C MET A 27 7.88 -20.81 10.51
N ARG A 28 7.43 -21.71 11.41
CA ARG A 28 6.19 -22.47 11.19
C ARG A 28 4.97 -21.56 11.09
N SER A 29 4.81 -20.59 12.00
CA SER A 29 3.70 -19.64 11.94
C SER A 29 3.68 -18.81 10.66
N LEU A 30 4.85 -18.36 10.21
CA LEU A 30 4.99 -17.65 8.94
C LEU A 30 4.68 -18.53 7.73
N LEU A 31 5.12 -19.79 7.74
CA LEU A 31 4.82 -20.76 6.68
C LEU A 31 3.33 -21.06 6.59
N VAL A 32 2.64 -21.22 7.73
CA VAL A 32 1.17 -21.41 7.75
C VAL A 32 0.46 -20.20 7.14
N GLY A 33 0.86 -18.98 7.52
CA GLY A 33 0.27 -17.78 6.92
C GLY A 33 0.58 -17.62 5.43
N ALA A 34 1.78 -18.01 4.99
CA ALA A 34 2.15 -18.02 3.58
C ALA A 34 1.34 -19.06 2.80
N GLU A 35 1.14 -20.26 3.36
CA GLU A 35 0.32 -21.31 2.78
C GLU A 35 -1.14 -20.86 2.63
N GLU A 36 -1.74 -20.27 3.67
CA GLU A 36 -3.09 -19.71 3.59
C GLU A 36 -3.22 -18.64 2.51
N LEU A 37 -2.23 -17.75 2.42
CA LEU A 37 -2.20 -16.72 1.38
C LEU A 37 -2.11 -17.35 -0.01
N LEU A 38 -1.19 -18.29 -0.21
CA LEU A 38 -1.00 -18.98 -1.49
C LEU A 38 -2.25 -19.74 -1.89
N ASN A 39 -2.85 -20.51 -0.98
CA ASN A 39 -4.10 -21.22 -1.24
C ASN A 39 -5.21 -20.24 -1.64
N ARG A 40 -5.40 -19.16 -0.89
CA ARG A 40 -6.43 -18.15 -1.21
C ARG A 40 -6.19 -17.49 -2.59
N GLN A 41 -4.95 -17.17 -2.93
CA GLN A 41 -4.61 -16.49 -4.19
C GLN A 41 -4.64 -17.43 -5.39
N LEU A 42 -4.29 -18.71 -5.20
CA LEU A 42 -4.21 -19.70 -6.27
C LEU A 42 -5.52 -20.46 -6.47
N GLU A 43 -6.41 -20.52 -5.47
CA GLU A 43 -7.70 -21.20 -5.57
C GLU A 43 -8.49 -20.79 -6.83
N PRO A 44 -8.62 -19.49 -7.18
CA PRO A 44 -9.34 -19.07 -8.39
C PRO A 44 -8.76 -19.65 -9.69
N TYR A 45 -7.44 -19.86 -9.73
CA TYR A 45 -6.69 -20.34 -10.90
C TYR A 45 -6.61 -21.86 -10.99
N LEU A 46 -6.54 -22.54 -9.84
CA LEU A 46 -6.39 -23.99 -9.79
C LEU A 46 -7.74 -24.71 -9.79
N ARG A 47 -8.76 -24.11 -9.16
CA ARG A 47 -10.06 -24.76 -8.90
C ARG A 47 -11.27 -23.86 -9.14
N GLY A 48 -11.07 -22.55 -9.25
CA GLY A 48 -12.15 -21.58 -9.41
C GLY A 48 -12.40 -21.15 -10.86
N GLN A 49 -13.07 -20.01 -11.00
CA GLN A 49 -13.55 -19.46 -12.27
C GLN A 49 -12.47 -19.16 -13.31
N LEU A 50 -11.19 -19.12 -12.93
CA LEU A 50 -10.07 -18.90 -13.86
C LEU A 50 -9.41 -20.21 -14.30
N ALA A 51 -9.71 -21.34 -13.64
CA ALA A 51 -9.22 -22.67 -14.04
C ALA A 51 -9.89 -23.16 -15.33
N ILE A 52 -11.17 -22.85 -15.49
CA ILE A 52 -11.95 -23.07 -16.71
C ILE A 52 -12.72 -21.77 -16.99
N PRO A 53 -12.08 -20.77 -17.62
CA PRO A 53 -12.67 -19.45 -17.78
C PRO A 53 -13.88 -19.51 -18.72
N SER A 54 -14.96 -18.82 -18.34
CA SER A 54 -16.10 -18.61 -19.23
C SER A 54 -15.71 -17.70 -20.40
N SER A 55 -16.51 -17.69 -21.46
CA SER A 55 -16.30 -16.79 -22.60
C SER A 55 -16.25 -15.32 -22.17
N GLU A 56 -17.04 -14.91 -21.19
CA GLU A 56 -17.04 -13.56 -20.64
C GLU A 56 -15.71 -13.20 -19.95
N VAL A 57 -15.15 -14.13 -19.17
CA VAL A 57 -13.84 -13.95 -18.52
C VAL A 57 -12.72 -13.86 -19.55
N ILE A 58 -12.80 -14.65 -20.62
CA ILE A 58 -11.82 -14.59 -21.72
C ILE A 58 -11.88 -13.23 -22.41
N THR A 59 -13.07 -12.74 -22.78
CA THR A 59 -13.23 -11.43 -23.42
C THR A 59 -12.76 -10.29 -22.51
N GLN A 60 -13.02 -10.36 -21.20
CA GLN A 60 -12.49 -9.39 -20.25
C GLN A 60 -10.96 -9.47 -20.16
N GLY A 61 -10.38 -10.67 -20.15
CA GLY A 61 -8.94 -10.90 -20.14
C GLY A 61 -8.23 -10.37 -21.38
N GLU A 62 -8.85 -10.46 -22.56
CA GLU A 62 -8.33 -9.90 -23.81
C GLU A 62 -8.26 -8.38 -23.80
N SER A 63 -9.10 -7.71 -23.01
CA SER A 63 -9.05 -6.26 -22.82
C SER A 63 -7.91 -5.81 -21.90
N ALA A 64 -7.33 -6.75 -21.13
CA ALA A 64 -6.22 -6.45 -20.25
C ALA A 64 -4.92 -6.29 -21.05
N PRO A 65 -4.09 -5.26 -20.76
CA PRO A 65 -2.80 -5.13 -21.42
C PRO A 65 -1.92 -6.36 -21.17
N THR A 66 -1.36 -6.94 -22.24
CA THR A 66 -0.45 -8.10 -22.16
C THR A 66 0.93 -7.76 -21.57
N HIS A 67 1.18 -6.48 -21.33
CA HIS A 67 2.43 -5.96 -20.79
C HIS A 67 2.19 -5.15 -19.51
N ASN A 68 3.19 -5.14 -18.63
CA ASN A 68 3.18 -4.41 -17.37
C ASN A 68 3.60 -2.94 -17.48
N ILE A 69 3.76 -2.38 -18.70
CA ILE A 69 4.24 -1.00 -18.94
C ILE A 69 3.50 0.04 -18.08
N PHE A 70 2.19 -0.11 -17.89
CA PHE A 70 1.41 0.81 -17.05
C PHE A 70 1.85 0.78 -15.58
N ALA A 71 2.08 -0.41 -15.03
CA ALA A 71 2.56 -0.58 -13.67
C ALA A 71 3.98 -0.03 -13.53
N GLU A 72 4.87 -0.36 -14.48
CA GLU A 72 6.26 0.12 -14.49
C GLU A 72 6.34 1.65 -14.55
N GLN A 73 5.57 2.28 -15.44
CA GLN A 73 5.52 3.74 -15.53
C GLN A 73 4.98 4.38 -14.24
N THR A 74 3.99 3.75 -13.60
CA THR A 74 3.42 4.24 -12.35
C THR A 74 4.44 4.16 -11.22
N LEU A 75 5.13 3.02 -11.09
CA LEU A 75 6.21 2.83 -10.12
C LEU A 75 7.37 3.78 -10.38
N GLY A 76 7.80 3.95 -11.63
CA GLY A 76 8.85 4.90 -11.99
C GLY A 76 8.49 6.34 -11.64
N ARG A 77 7.21 6.73 -11.78
CA ARG A 77 6.73 8.05 -11.34
C ARG A 77 6.73 8.19 -9.83
N VAL A 78 6.28 7.17 -9.09
CA VAL A 78 6.34 7.16 -7.63
C VAL A 78 7.79 7.30 -7.16
N ASP A 79 8.70 6.47 -7.68
CA ASP A 79 10.13 6.50 -7.36
C ASP A 79 10.75 7.88 -7.63
N HIS A 80 10.47 8.48 -8.78
CA HIS A 80 10.90 9.83 -9.11
C HIS A 80 10.36 10.88 -8.11
N GLN A 81 9.08 10.81 -7.73
CA GLN A 81 8.51 11.74 -6.75
C GLN A 81 9.08 11.54 -5.34
N CYS A 82 9.32 10.29 -4.92
CA CYS A 82 9.97 9.99 -3.65
C CYS A 82 11.37 10.60 -3.57
N ARG A 83 12.16 10.54 -4.66
CA ARG A 83 13.49 11.17 -4.71
C ARG A 83 13.42 12.69 -4.70
N HIS A 84 12.45 13.29 -5.39
CA HIS A 84 12.30 14.75 -5.43
C HIS A 84 11.74 15.36 -4.15
N ALA A 85 10.88 14.64 -3.43
CA ALA A 85 10.21 15.10 -2.22
C ALA A 85 10.32 14.05 -1.10
N PRO A 86 11.53 13.84 -0.54
CA PRO A 86 11.78 12.76 0.42
C PRO A 86 11.01 12.93 1.74
N ASN A 87 10.59 14.15 2.06
CA ASN A 87 9.81 14.47 3.27
C ASN A 87 8.30 14.50 3.00
N ALA A 88 7.85 14.25 1.77
CA ALA A 88 6.42 14.20 1.48
C ALA A 88 5.81 12.90 2.02
N ILE A 89 4.59 13.02 2.57
CA ILE A 89 3.79 11.85 2.94
C ILE A 89 3.45 11.02 1.71
N PHE A 90 3.38 9.70 1.87
CA PHE A 90 3.11 8.79 0.76
C PHE A 90 1.78 9.09 0.08
N ASP A 91 0.74 9.45 0.84
CA ASP A 91 -0.58 9.85 0.31
C ASP A 91 -0.50 11.03 -0.66
N PHE A 92 0.41 11.98 -0.41
CA PHE A 92 0.62 13.12 -1.31
C PHE A 92 1.29 12.66 -2.62
N ILE A 93 2.29 11.80 -2.52
CA ILE A 93 2.99 11.24 -3.68
C ILE A 93 2.02 10.43 -4.54
N ASP A 94 1.26 9.53 -3.94
CA ASP A 94 0.23 8.71 -4.60
C ASP A 94 -0.83 9.59 -5.28
N GLY A 95 -1.37 10.58 -4.55
CA GLY A 95 -2.34 11.54 -5.08
C GLY A 95 -1.80 12.29 -6.30
N LYS A 96 -0.54 12.73 -6.25
CA LYS A 96 0.10 13.43 -7.38
C LYS A 96 0.29 12.53 -8.60
N VAL A 97 0.72 11.28 -8.40
CA VAL A 97 0.88 10.32 -9.51
C VAL A 97 -0.48 10.02 -10.16
N LYS A 98 -1.53 9.81 -9.37
CA LYS A 98 -2.90 9.59 -9.86
C LYS A 98 -3.45 10.80 -10.58
N PHE A 99 -3.24 12.00 -10.04
CA PHE A 99 -3.68 13.26 -10.65
C PHE A 99 -3.17 13.40 -12.09
N THR A 100 -1.90 13.05 -12.34
CA THR A 100 -1.32 13.08 -13.69
C THR A 100 -1.72 11.87 -14.53
N LYS A 101 -1.62 10.65 -13.96
CA LYS A 101 -1.76 9.41 -14.74
C LYS A 101 -3.20 9.15 -15.17
N ASN A 102 -4.17 9.53 -14.35
CA ASN A 102 -5.60 9.36 -14.65
C ASN A 102 -6.16 10.49 -15.53
N GLY A 103 -5.31 11.43 -15.97
CA GLY A 103 -5.75 12.58 -16.77
C GLY A 103 -6.62 13.57 -16.00
N ILE A 104 -6.65 13.51 -14.66
CA ILE A 104 -7.47 14.41 -13.84
C ILE A 104 -7.00 15.86 -14.02
N ALA A 105 -5.69 16.08 -14.16
CA ALA A 105 -5.12 17.40 -14.46
C ALA A 105 -5.74 17.98 -15.75
N THR A 106 -5.63 17.24 -16.85
CA THR A 106 -6.16 17.67 -18.15
C THR A 106 -7.68 17.81 -18.12
N TRP A 107 -8.39 16.86 -17.52
CA TRP A 107 -9.84 16.94 -17.36
C TRP A 107 -10.27 18.19 -16.60
N LEU A 108 -9.53 18.56 -15.55
CA LEU A 108 -9.81 19.76 -14.76
C LEU A 108 -9.52 21.03 -15.56
N ASP A 109 -8.42 21.07 -16.30
CA ASP A 109 -8.06 22.19 -17.18
C ASP A 109 -9.13 22.43 -18.27
N ASP A 110 -9.78 21.37 -18.72
CA ASP A 110 -10.87 21.43 -19.72
C ASP A 110 -12.23 21.87 -19.14
N GLN A 111 -12.38 21.93 -17.81
CA GLN A 111 -13.63 22.40 -17.18
C GLN A 111 -13.72 23.93 -17.17
N ALA A 112 -14.95 24.44 -17.18
CA ALA A 112 -15.20 25.86 -16.94
C ALA A 112 -14.70 26.29 -15.54
N GLU A 113 -14.24 27.53 -15.42
CA GLU A 113 -13.64 28.07 -14.18
C GLU A 113 -14.56 27.91 -12.95
N GLU A 114 -15.87 28.06 -13.13
CA GLU A 114 -16.86 27.85 -12.06
C GLU A 114 -16.91 26.40 -11.57
N GLU A 115 -16.78 25.43 -12.49
CA GLU A 115 -16.75 24.00 -12.15
C GLU A 115 -15.42 23.60 -11.51
N GLN A 116 -14.29 24.14 -12.01
CA GLN A 116 -12.99 23.97 -11.37
C GLN A 116 -13.04 24.44 -9.91
N LYS A 117 -13.60 25.64 -9.68
CA LYS A 117 -13.75 26.20 -8.33
C LYS A 117 -14.58 25.31 -7.42
N LYS A 118 -15.71 24.77 -7.89
CA LYS A 118 -16.54 23.83 -7.11
C LYS A 118 -15.75 22.59 -6.69
N VAL A 119 -14.97 22.02 -7.61
CA VAL A 119 -14.11 20.86 -7.32
C VAL A 119 -13.05 21.21 -6.28
N PHE A 120 -12.38 22.37 -6.42
CA PHE A 120 -11.39 22.81 -5.44
C PHE A 120 -12.00 23.03 -4.05
N ASP A 121 -13.12 23.75 -3.96
CA ASP A 121 -13.80 24.01 -2.68
C ASP A 121 -14.22 22.69 -1.99
N PHE A 122 -14.71 21.73 -2.77
CA PHE A 122 -15.04 20.39 -2.27
C PHE A 122 -13.81 19.66 -1.71
N VAL A 123 -12.71 19.61 -2.46
CA VAL A 123 -11.48 18.90 -2.05
C VAL A 123 -10.84 19.57 -0.82
N VAL A 124 -10.84 20.91 -0.77
CA VAL A 124 -10.36 21.66 0.40
C VAL A 124 -11.20 21.34 1.64
N GLY A 125 -12.53 21.31 1.50
CA GLY A 125 -13.46 20.91 2.56
C GLY A 125 -13.15 19.51 3.07
N ARG A 126 -13.02 18.54 2.17
CA ARG A 126 -12.67 17.16 2.52
C ARG A 126 -11.30 17.03 3.18
N GLY A 127 -10.31 17.76 2.70
CA GLY A 127 -8.97 17.79 3.30
C GLY A 127 -9.01 18.31 4.74
N ARG A 128 -9.84 19.30 5.03
CA ARG A 128 -10.06 19.80 6.40
C ARG A 128 -10.67 18.72 7.30
N ASP A 129 -11.70 18.04 6.83
CA ASP A 129 -12.39 17.00 7.60
C ASP A 129 -11.47 15.81 7.90
N MET A 130 -10.66 15.39 6.92
CA MET A 130 -9.68 14.32 7.09
C MET A 130 -8.60 14.68 8.10
N ARG A 131 -8.08 15.91 8.08
CA ARG A 131 -7.13 16.39 9.10
C ARG A 131 -7.73 16.36 10.50
N ALA A 132 -8.99 16.78 10.64
CA ALA A 132 -9.69 16.71 11.93
C ALA A 132 -9.84 15.27 12.42
N LEU A 133 -10.18 14.33 11.52
CA LEU A 133 -10.28 12.92 11.84
C LEU A 133 -8.93 12.31 12.25
N HIS A 134 -7.86 12.63 11.54
CA HIS A 134 -6.50 12.17 11.87
C HIS A 134 -6.08 12.66 13.25
N LYS A 135 -6.25 13.95 13.55
CA LYS A 135 -5.94 14.53 14.86
C LYS A 135 -6.71 13.82 15.98
N LYS A 136 -7.97 13.47 15.75
CA LYS A 136 -8.78 12.72 16.73
C LYS A 136 -8.24 11.30 16.94
N ARG A 137 -7.86 10.59 15.87
CA ARG A 137 -7.26 9.25 15.96
C ARG A 137 -5.92 9.25 16.68
N GLU A 138 -5.06 10.21 16.37
CA GLU A 138 -3.76 10.39 17.05
C GLU A 138 -3.94 10.65 18.54
N GLY A 139 -4.93 11.46 18.93
CA GLY A 139 -5.26 11.68 20.34
C GLY A 139 -5.61 10.39 21.09
N VAL A 140 -6.45 9.53 20.48
CA VAL A 140 -6.82 8.22 21.07
C VAL A 140 -5.62 7.28 21.18
N ILE A 141 -4.74 7.25 20.17
CA ILE A 141 -3.54 6.42 20.20
C ILE A 141 -2.57 6.90 21.29
N MET A 142 -2.36 8.21 21.41
CA MET A 142 -1.48 8.79 22.43
C MET A 142 -2.02 8.55 23.85
N GLU A 143 -3.34 8.65 24.04
CA GLU A 143 -4.00 8.30 25.30
C GLU A 143 -3.80 6.82 25.64
N ALA A 144 -4.04 5.91 24.69
CA ALA A 144 -3.84 4.47 24.89
C ALA A 144 -2.37 4.09 25.17
N LEU A 145 -1.41 4.80 24.55
CA LEU A 145 0.01 4.63 24.81
C LEU A 145 0.40 5.16 26.20
N SER A 146 -0.20 6.26 26.67
CA SER A 146 0.04 6.79 28.01
C SER A 146 -0.44 5.86 29.13
N VAL A 147 -1.55 5.15 28.91
CA VAL A 147 -2.12 4.18 29.87
C VAL A 147 -1.28 2.90 29.96
N ARG A 148 -0.53 2.54 28.91
CA ARG A 148 0.37 1.37 28.89
C ARG A 148 1.74 1.60 29.52
N GLN A 149 2.08 2.84 29.88
CA GLN A 149 3.38 3.19 30.48
C GLN A 149 3.34 3.29 32.02
N ILE A 150 2.22 2.92 32.64
CA ILE A 150 2.05 2.71 34.09
C ILE A 150 1.92 1.21 34.34
#